data_AF-A0A7J6UDL8-F1
#
_entry.id   AF-A0A7J6UDL8-F1
#
_cell.length_a   1.000
_cell.length_b   1.000
_cell.length_c   1.000
_cell.angle_alpha   90.00
_cell.angle_beta   90.00
_cell.angle_gamma   90.00
#
_symmetry.space_group_name_H-M   'P 1'
#
loop_
_entity.id
_entity.type
_entity.pdbx_description
1 polymer ?
#
loop_
_entity_poly.entity_id
_entity_poly.type
_entity_poly.pdbx_seq_one_letter_code
_entity_poly.pdbx_strand_id
1 'polypeptide(L)'
;QSEELTEEQREKEAKARFIKSELGGFSEASPQIRESMKRNRRMFGNLLGHLGSAKQRLEKDRKRDAAQRQEECAQRVEAKLARQRNNLREIRRLEWEERRKQDRERLEQVLKEMEAKKIELLKIRLQSHYKQMTGFIRTNAQPSVFYLPKHHNSESKELLEQTKQ
;
A
#
# COMPACT_ATOMS: atom_id res chain seq x y z
N GLN A 1 -43.95 -3.38 70.64
CA GLN A 1 -43.21 -3.18 69.37
C GLN A 1 -42.24 -4.33 69.26
N SER A 2 -42.61 -5.34 68.48
CA SER A 2 -41.87 -6.58 68.27
C SER A 2 -41.43 -6.59 66.82
N GLU A 3 -40.16 -6.32 66.56
CA GLU A 3 -39.59 -6.41 65.22
C GLU A 3 -39.49 -7.88 64.82
N GLU A 4 -40.36 -8.31 63.90
CA GLU A 4 -40.34 -9.66 63.34
C GLU A 4 -39.14 -9.80 62.38
N LEU A 5 -38.12 -10.55 62.82
CA LEU A 5 -36.95 -10.90 62.00
C LEU A 5 -37.37 -11.72 60.76
N THR A 6 -36.86 -11.34 59.59
CA THR A 6 -37.14 -12.01 58.31
C THR A 6 -36.54 -13.42 58.26
N GLU A 7 -37.09 -14.31 57.42
CA GLU A 7 -36.62 -15.70 57.29
C GLU A 7 -35.12 -15.82 57.00
N GLU A 8 -34.56 -14.88 56.23
CA GLU A 8 -33.12 -14.83 55.93
C GLU A 8 -32.27 -14.53 57.17
N GLN A 9 -32.81 -13.76 58.13
CA GLN A 9 -32.15 -13.49 59.42
C GLN A 9 -32.22 -14.71 60.34
N ARG A 10 -33.33 -15.45 60.32
CA ARG A 10 -33.46 -16.72 61.05
C ARG A 10 -32.52 -17.79 60.51
N GLU A 11 -32.35 -17.87 59.20
CA GLU A 11 -31.42 -18.82 58.58
C GLU A 11 -29.96 -18.45 58.86
N LYS A 12 -29.62 -17.16 58.87
CA LYS A 12 -28.30 -16.67 59.29
C LYS A 12 -28.04 -16.97 60.77
N GLU A 13 -29.02 -16.78 61.65
CA GLU A 13 -28.90 -17.17 63.07
C GLU A 13 -28.78 -18.69 63.24
N ALA A 14 -29.55 -19.49 62.51
CA ALA A 14 -29.48 -20.95 62.57
C ALA A 14 -28.11 -21.47 62.11
N LYS A 15 -27.59 -20.94 61.01
CA LYS A 15 -26.22 -21.23 60.52
C LYS A 15 -25.16 -20.78 61.53
N ALA A 16 -25.32 -19.59 62.13
CA ALA A 16 -24.39 -19.11 63.16
C ALA A 16 -24.42 -19.99 64.42
N ARG A 17 -25.60 -20.47 64.85
CA ARG A 17 -25.76 -21.40 65.98
C ARG A 17 -25.15 -22.76 65.68
N PHE A 18 -25.36 -23.30 64.48
CA PHE A 18 -24.77 -24.57 64.04
C PHE A 18 -23.24 -24.49 63.97
N ILE A 19 -22.69 -23.41 63.43
CA ILE A 19 -21.25 -23.16 63.41
C ILE A 19 -20.71 -23.03 64.84
N LYS A 20 -21.47 -22.40 65.75
CA LYS A 20 -21.10 -22.25 67.16
C LYS A 20 -21.13 -23.58 67.93
N SER A 21 -22.00 -24.53 67.57
CA SER A 21 -22.02 -25.87 68.16
C SER A 21 -20.91 -26.78 67.63
N GLU A 22 -20.65 -26.76 66.33
CA GLU A 22 -19.56 -27.52 65.68
C GLU A 22 -18.17 -27.01 66.11
N LEU A 23 -17.97 -25.69 66.15
CA LEU A 23 -16.74 -25.08 66.66
C LEU A 23 -16.66 -25.05 68.20
N GLY A 24 -17.78 -25.33 68.88
CA GLY A 24 -17.87 -25.36 70.34
C GLY A 24 -17.02 -26.47 70.97
N GLY A 25 -16.83 -27.60 70.26
CA GLY A 25 -15.94 -28.69 70.69
C GLY A 25 -14.46 -28.32 70.74
N PHE A 26 -14.06 -27.18 70.14
CA PHE A 26 -12.70 -26.63 70.26
C PHE A 26 -12.50 -25.83 71.56
N SER A 27 -13.59 -25.60 72.31
CA SER A 27 -13.59 -24.83 73.54
C SER A 27 -13.08 -25.61 74.77
N GLU A 28 -12.76 -26.90 74.65
CA GLU A 28 -12.27 -27.71 75.79
C GLU A 28 -10.85 -28.25 75.60
N ALA A 29 -10.18 -27.91 74.49
CA ALA A 29 -8.81 -28.33 74.23
C ALA A 29 -7.77 -27.61 75.12
N SER A 30 -6.78 -28.34 75.62
CA SER A 30 -5.65 -27.82 76.42
C SER A 30 -4.99 -26.59 75.78
N PRO A 31 -4.49 -25.62 76.58
CA PRO A 31 -3.97 -24.34 76.09
C PRO A 31 -2.92 -24.47 74.96
N GLN A 32 -2.04 -25.46 75.06
CA GLN A 32 -0.97 -25.74 74.09
C GLN A 32 -1.50 -26.19 72.71
N ILE A 33 -2.58 -26.96 72.69
CA ILE A 33 -3.19 -27.45 71.43
C ILE A 33 -3.92 -26.29 70.73
N ARG A 34 -4.52 -25.38 71.49
CA ARG A 34 -5.13 -24.17 70.91
C ARG A 34 -4.10 -23.23 70.28
N GLU A 35 -2.94 -23.06 70.91
CA GLU A 35 -1.85 -22.27 70.33
C GLU A 35 -1.28 -22.88 69.06
N SER A 36 -1.06 -24.20 69.04
CA SER A 36 -0.58 -24.90 67.85
C SER A 36 -1.61 -24.85 66.71
N MET A 37 -2.91 -24.99 66.99
CA MET A 37 -3.97 -24.82 66.00
C MET A 37 -4.07 -23.38 65.48
N LYS A 38 -3.94 -22.37 66.35
CA LYS A 38 -3.90 -20.95 65.93
C LYS A 38 -2.69 -20.66 65.04
N ARG A 39 -1.54 -21.28 65.31
CA ARG A 39 -0.35 -21.19 64.47
C ARG A 39 -0.58 -21.89 63.14
N ASN A 40 -1.07 -23.13 63.14
CA ASN A 40 -1.33 -23.90 61.92
C ASN A 40 -2.35 -23.20 61.01
N ARG A 41 -3.44 -22.65 61.58
CA ARG A 41 -4.43 -21.87 60.82
C ARG A 41 -3.82 -20.61 60.19
N ARG A 42 -2.93 -19.92 60.90
CA ARG A 42 -2.19 -18.77 60.35
C ARG A 42 -1.22 -19.19 59.25
N MET A 43 -0.46 -20.27 59.45
CA MET A 43 0.49 -20.78 58.46
C MET A 43 -0.23 -21.27 57.19
N PHE A 44 -1.33 -22.01 57.33
CA PHE A 44 -2.16 -22.44 56.19
C PHE A 44 -2.83 -21.26 55.49
N GLY A 45 -3.31 -20.26 56.23
CA GLY A 45 -3.85 -19.03 55.64
C GLY A 45 -2.82 -18.28 54.80
N ASN A 46 -1.59 -18.16 55.29
CA ASN A 46 -0.48 -17.55 54.55
C ASN A 46 -0.13 -18.35 53.29
N LEU A 47 -0.07 -19.68 53.39
CA LEU A 47 0.20 -20.56 52.25
C LEU A 47 -0.89 -20.46 51.17
N LEU A 48 -2.17 -20.50 51.55
CA LEU A 48 -3.29 -20.34 50.63
C LEU A 48 -3.29 -18.94 49.98
N GLY A 49 -2.90 -17.90 50.72
CA GLY A 49 -2.71 -16.55 50.19
C GLY A 49 -1.60 -16.48 49.13
N HIS A 50 -0.47 -17.14 49.38
CA HIS A 50 0.63 -17.24 48.40
C HIS A 50 0.24 -18.06 47.17
N LEU A 51 -0.47 -19.19 47.33
CA LEU A 51 -0.97 -19.99 46.21
C LEU A 51 -1.99 -19.24 45.37
N GLY A 52 -2.92 -18.51 46.00
CA GLY A 52 -3.87 -17.63 45.31
C GLY A 52 -3.16 -16.52 44.54
N SER A 53 -2.16 -15.89 45.14
CA SER A 53 -1.34 -14.85 44.49
C SER A 53 -0.51 -15.41 43.33
N ALA A 54 0.09 -16.59 43.49
CA ALA A 54 0.86 -17.27 42.45
C ALA A 54 -0.04 -17.66 41.27
N LYS A 55 -1.24 -18.18 41.54
CA LYS A 55 -2.24 -18.47 40.51
C LYS A 55 -2.64 -17.21 39.73
N GLN A 56 -2.91 -16.09 40.41
CA GLN A 56 -3.23 -14.82 39.75
C GLN A 56 -2.08 -14.28 38.91
N ARG A 57 -0.83 -14.43 39.36
CA ARG A 57 0.36 -14.04 38.58
C ARG A 57 0.50 -14.89 37.33
N LEU A 58 0.41 -16.22 37.45
CA LEU A 58 0.45 -17.13 36.31
C LEU A 58 -0.62 -16.83 35.26
N GLU A 59 -1.85 -16.51 35.67
CA GLU A 59 -2.91 -16.15 34.74
C GLU A 59 -2.65 -14.80 34.04
N LYS A 60 -2.02 -13.84 34.74
CA LYS A 60 -1.60 -12.57 34.11
C LYS A 60 -0.46 -12.79 33.11
N ASP A 61 0.52 -13.60 33.48
CA ASP A 61 1.67 -13.92 32.61
C ASP A 61 1.21 -14.67 31.35
N ARG A 62 0.30 -15.65 31.49
CA ARG A 62 -0.31 -16.33 30.34
C ARG A 62 -1.03 -15.39 29.38
N LYS A 63 -1.78 -14.42 29.92
CA LYS A 63 -2.46 -13.41 29.10
C LYS A 63 -1.47 -12.48 28.39
N ARG A 64 -0.40 -12.10 29.08
CA ARG A 64 0.69 -11.30 28.50
C ARG A 64 1.39 -12.04 27.38
N ASP A 65 1.75 -13.31 27.58
CA ASP A 65 2.40 -14.15 26.57
C ASP A 65 1.50 -14.35 25.34
N ALA A 66 0.20 -14.59 25.56
CA ALA A 66 -0.77 -14.70 24.46
C ALA A 66 -0.88 -13.39 23.66
N ALA A 67 -0.92 -12.24 24.35
CA ALA A 67 -0.94 -10.93 23.71
C ALA A 67 0.35 -10.66 22.92
N GLN A 68 1.53 -10.98 23.48
CA GLN A 68 2.80 -10.83 22.79
C GLN A 68 2.87 -11.70 21.52
N ARG A 69 2.47 -12.97 21.60
CA ARG A 69 2.41 -13.84 20.42
C ARG A 69 1.45 -13.32 19.35
N GLN A 70 0.30 -12.79 19.76
CA GLN A 70 -0.66 -12.19 18.84
C GLN A 70 -0.08 -10.96 18.15
N GLU A 71 0.61 -10.10 18.90
CA GLU A 71 1.30 -8.92 18.38
C GLU A 71 2.40 -9.30 17.39
N GLU A 72 3.26 -10.27 17.72
CA GLU A 72 4.30 -10.77 16.82
C GLU A 72 3.73 -11.35 15.52
N CYS A 73 2.63 -12.11 15.62
CA CYS A 73 1.91 -12.60 14.45
C CYS A 73 1.34 -11.46 13.60
N ALA A 74 0.73 -10.45 14.24
CA ALA A 74 0.18 -9.29 13.55
C ALA A 74 1.28 -8.50 12.81
N GLN A 75 2.41 -8.23 13.47
CA GLN A 75 3.56 -7.55 12.88
C GLN A 75 4.13 -8.33 11.68
N ARG A 76 4.19 -9.67 11.77
CA ARG A 76 4.63 -10.52 10.65
C ARG A 76 3.68 -10.46 9.47
N VAL A 77 2.38 -10.45 9.71
CA VAL A 77 1.36 -10.33 8.66
C VAL A 77 1.44 -8.94 8.01
N GLU A 78 1.54 -7.89 8.81
CA GLU A 78 1.67 -6.52 8.33
C GLU A 78 2.93 -6.34 7.48
N ALA A 79 4.08 -6.86 7.92
CA ALA A 79 5.32 -6.81 7.16
C ALA A 79 5.20 -7.53 5.81
N LYS A 80 4.50 -8.68 5.77
CA LYS A 80 4.22 -9.39 4.51
C LYS A 80 3.32 -8.58 3.58
N LEU A 81 2.25 -7.99 4.10
CA LEU A 81 1.33 -7.14 3.33
C LEU A 81 2.04 -5.90 2.79
N ALA A 82 2.89 -5.25 3.59
CA ALA A 82 3.69 -4.11 3.18
C ALA A 82 4.65 -4.47 2.03
N ARG A 83 5.34 -5.62 2.12
CA ARG A 83 6.21 -6.14 1.04
C ARG A 83 5.42 -6.40 -0.23
N GLN A 84 4.26 -7.07 -0.15
CA GLN A 84 3.42 -7.34 -1.31
C GLN A 84 2.92 -6.04 -1.97
N ARG A 85 2.49 -5.06 -1.18
CA ARG A 85 2.09 -3.73 -1.68
C ARG A 85 3.23 -3.03 -2.41
N ASN A 86 4.43 -3.03 -1.83
CA ASN A 86 5.61 -2.43 -2.45
C ASN A 86 5.98 -3.14 -3.76
N ASN A 87 5.99 -4.47 -3.77
CA ASN A 87 6.27 -5.24 -4.98
C ASN A 87 5.25 -4.93 -6.10
N LEU A 88 3.96 -4.86 -5.78
CA LEU A 88 2.93 -4.51 -6.75
C LEU A 88 3.13 -3.08 -7.29
N ARG A 89 3.53 -2.14 -6.43
CA ARG A 89 3.84 -0.77 -6.83
C ARG A 89 5.03 -0.71 -7.79
N GLU A 90 6.10 -1.44 -7.51
CA GLU A 90 7.27 -1.51 -8.37
C GLU A 90 6.96 -2.17 -9.72
N ILE A 91 6.21 -3.28 -9.73
CA ILE A 91 5.79 -3.93 -10.98
C ILE A 91 4.98 -2.95 -11.85
N ARG A 92 3.97 -2.28 -11.28
CA ARG A 92 3.17 -1.28 -12.01
C ARG A 92 4.00 -0.13 -12.54
N ARG A 93 4.99 0.32 -11.75
CA ARG A 93 5.92 1.37 -12.16
C ARG A 93 6.75 0.93 -13.37
N LEU A 94 7.35 -0.26 -13.31
CA LEU A 94 8.17 -0.80 -14.40
C LEU A 94 7.34 -1.03 -15.67
N GLU A 95 6.13 -1.57 -15.54
CA GLU A 95 5.20 -1.74 -16.67
C GLU A 95 4.84 -0.40 -17.33
N TRP A 96 4.62 0.63 -16.51
CA TRP A 96 4.32 1.98 -17.01
C TRP A 96 5.53 2.62 -17.71
N GLU A 97 6.72 2.50 -17.12
CA GLU A 97 7.97 3.00 -17.71
C GLU A 97 8.28 2.33 -19.06
N GLU A 98 8.09 1.01 -19.14
CA GLU A 98 8.27 0.22 -20.37
C GLU A 98 7.26 0.62 -21.46
N ARG A 99 5.96 0.72 -21.12
CA ARG A 99 4.94 1.21 -22.05
C ARG A 99 5.27 2.61 -22.57
N ARG A 100 5.68 3.50 -21.66
CA ARG A 100 6.08 4.88 -22.04
C ARG A 100 7.30 4.90 -22.95
N LYS A 101 8.25 3.98 -22.77
CA LYS A 101 9.41 3.84 -23.65
C LYS A 101 8.99 3.38 -25.04
N GLN A 102 8.18 2.32 -25.13
CA GLN A 102 7.66 1.81 -26.40
C GLN A 102 6.84 2.86 -27.15
N ASP A 103 5.99 3.62 -26.45
CA ASP A 103 5.20 4.68 -27.07
C ASP A 103 6.07 5.82 -27.61
N ARG A 104 7.16 6.19 -26.91
CA ARG A 104 8.12 7.18 -27.42
C ARG A 104 8.83 6.68 -28.67
N GLU A 105 9.32 5.45 -28.67
CA GLU A 105 10.00 4.86 -29.82
C GLU A 105 9.08 4.79 -31.05
N ARG A 106 7.82 4.39 -30.86
CA ARG A 106 6.80 4.41 -31.91
C ARG A 106 6.54 5.82 -32.43
N LEU A 107 6.43 6.80 -31.54
CA LEU A 107 6.22 8.19 -31.93
C LEU A 107 7.39 8.71 -32.77
N GLU A 108 8.63 8.41 -32.37
CA GLU A 108 9.83 8.79 -33.13
C GLU A 108 9.87 8.13 -34.51
N GLN A 109 9.49 6.86 -34.62
CA GLN A 109 9.39 6.17 -35.91
C GLN A 109 8.35 6.84 -36.81
N VAL A 110 7.14 7.09 -36.29
CA VAL A 110 6.06 7.75 -37.03
C VAL A 110 6.48 9.15 -37.50
N LEU A 111 7.16 9.92 -36.64
CA LEU A 111 7.67 11.24 -37.01
C LEU A 111 8.69 11.18 -38.15
N LYS A 112 9.65 10.24 -38.09
CA LYS A 112 10.63 10.03 -39.17
C LYS A 112 9.96 9.65 -40.48
N GLU A 113 8.96 8.75 -40.44
CA GLU A 113 8.19 8.38 -41.61
C GLU A 113 7.39 9.56 -42.18
N MET A 114 6.81 10.39 -41.31
CA MET A 114 6.11 11.61 -41.71
C MET A 114 7.05 12.60 -42.40
N GLU A 115 8.24 12.82 -41.86
CA GLU A 115 9.25 13.70 -42.46
C GLU A 115 9.71 13.18 -43.82
N ALA A 116 9.95 11.87 -43.95
CA ALA A 116 10.31 11.24 -45.21
C ALA A 116 9.21 11.45 -46.28
N LYS A 117 7.94 11.18 -45.93
CA LYS A 117 6.79 11.40 -46.82
C LYS A 117 6.62 12.88 -47.17
N LYS A 118 6.88 13.79 -46.24
CA LYS A 118 6.84 15.23 -46.50
C LYS A 118 7.89 15.64 -47.54
N ILE A 119 9.11 15.11 -47.44
CA ILE A 119 10.16 15.34 -48.43
C ILE A 119 9.76 14.78 -49.79
N GLU A 120 9.19 13.58 -49.84
CA GLU A 120 8.70 12.98 -51.08
C GLU A 120 7.60 13.81 -51.74
N LEU A 121 6.62 14.28 -50.96
CA LEU A 121 5.56 15.16 -51.43
C LEU A 121 6.12 16.49 -51.98
N LEU A 122 7.12 17.07 -51.31
CA LEU A 122 7.81 18.27 -51.80
C LEU A 122 8.52 18.02 -53.13
N LYS A 123 9.17 16.86 -53.32
CA LYS A 123 9.79 16.48 -54.59
C LYS A 123 8.74 16.38 -55.71
N ILE A 124 7.62 15.72 -55.46
CA ILE A 124 6.53 15.60 -56.44
C ILE A 124 5.98 16.98 -56.80
N ARG A 125 5.73 17.84 -55.81
CA ARG A 125 5.25 19.21 -56.02
C ARG A 125 6.26 20.03 -56.83
N LEU A 126 7.54 19.90 -56.52
CA LEU A 126 8.62 20.60 -57.22
C LEU A 126 8.72 20.13 -58.68
N GLN A 127 8.66 18.83 -58.93
CA GLN A 127 8.62 18.27 -60.29
C GLN A 127 7.38 18.75 -61.06
N SER A 128 6.21 18.75 -60.43
CA SER A 128 4.97 19.26 -61.05
C SER A 128 5.09 20.75 -61.40
N HIS A 129 5.69 21.55 -60.52
CA HIS A 129 5.94 22.96 -60.77
C HIS A 129 6.88 23.16 -61.96
N TYR A 130 8.04 22.49 -61.98
CA TYR A 130 8.99 22.60 -63.09
C TYR A 130 8.43 22.10 -64.43
N LYS A 131 7.58 21.05 -64.43
CA LYS A 131 6.85 20.63 -65.63
C LYS A 131 6.01 21.77 -66.21
N GLN A 132 5.34 22.56 -65.36
CA GLN A 132 4.57 23.73 -65.79
C GLN A 132 5.45 24.91 -66.25
N MET A 133 6.72 24.97 -65.80
CA MET A 133 7.64 26.06 -66.14
C MET A 133 8.44 25.83 -67.44
N THR A 134 8.30 24.66 -68.08
CA THR A 134 8.97 24.32 -69.36
C THR A 134 8.70 25.31 -70.50
N GLY A 135 7.60 26.07 -70.43
CA GLY A 135 7.26 27.13 -71.40
C GLY A 135 7.89 28.50 -71.15
N PHE A 136 8.77 28.64 -70.15
CA PHE A 136 9.39 29.91 -69.76
C PHE A 136 10.92 29.83 -69.85
N ILE A 137 11.59 30.98 -69.90
CA ILE A 137 13.06 31.07 -69.88
C ILE A 137 13.57 31.04 -68.44
N ARG A 138 14.52 30.15 -68.12
CA ARG A 138 15.15 30.05 -66.79
C ARG A 138 16.35 30.99 -66.64
N THR A 139 16.46 31.68 -65.50
CA THR A 139 17.66 32.45 -65.16
C THR A 139 18.78 31.58 -64.55
N ASN A 140 20.04 32.00 -64.69
CA ASN A 140 21.21 31.34 -64.10
C ASN A 140 21.45 31.70 -62.62
N ALA A 141 20.55 32.46 -61.99
CA ALA A 141 20.67 32.86 -60.59
C ALA A 141 20.10 31.79 -59.65
N GLN A 142 20.54 31.80 -58.39
CA GLN A 142 19.95 31.01 -57.31
C GLN A 142 19.25 31.98 -56.34
N PRO A 143 17.91 31.91 -56.17
CA PRO A 143 16.96 31.00 -56.80
C PRO A 143 16.66 31.34 -58.27
N SER A 144 16.41 30.30 -59.07
CA SER A 144 16.06 30.46 -60.48
C SER A 144 14.68 31.10 -60.62
N VAL A 145 14.59 32.08 -61.51
CA VAL A 145 13.36 32.79 -61.85
C VAL A 145 13.01 32.46 -63.29
N PHE A 146 11.73 32.28 -63.57
CA PHE A 146 11.23 31.99 -64.91
C PHE A 146 10.44 33.19 -65.42
N TYR A 147 10.70 33.57 -66.67
CA TYR A 147 10.03 34.71 -67.31
C TYR A 147 9.74 34.43 -68.77
N LEU A 148 8.80 35.19 -69.34
CA LEU A 148 8.48 35.16 -70.76
C LEU A 148 8.42 36.60 -71.29
N PRO A 149 9.31 36.99 -72.22
CA PRO A 149 9.26 38.30 -72.86
C PRO A 149 7.97 38.49 -73.68
N LYS A 150 7.46 39.73 -73.76
CA LYS A 150 6.31 40.05 -74.61
C LYS A 150 6.59 39.82 -76.11
N HIS A 151 7.84 40.06 -76.53
CA HIS A 151 8.31 39.84 -77.89
C HIS A 151 9.66 39.11 -77.83
N HIS A 152 9.78 38.02 -78.58
CA HIS A 152 11.00 37.22 -78.63
C HIS A 152 12.00 37.75 -79.68
N ASN A 153 13.26 37.95 -79.27
CA ASN A 153 14.42 38.05 -80.16
C ASN A 153 15.05 36.65 -80.39
N SER A 154 16.02 36.52 -81.30
CA SER A 154 16.69 35.24 -81.60
C SER A 154 17.30 34.58 -80.35
N GLU A 155 18.00 35.36 -79.53
CA GLU A 155 18.63 34.89 -78.28
C GLU A 155 17.61 34.34 -77.27
N SER A 156 16.47 35.02 -77.10
CA SER A 156 15.42 34.56 -76.18
C SER A 156 14.73 33.26 -76.64
N LYS A 157 14.72 32.97 -77.95
CA LYS A 157 14.21 31.70 -78.48
C LYS A 157 15.19 30.56 -78.19
N GLU A 158 16.49 30.82 -78.35
CA GLU A 158 17.54 29.86 -77.99
C GLU A 158 17.49 29.54 -76.49
N LEU A 159 17.37 30.57 -75.64
CA LEU A 159 17.23 30.40 -74.18
C LEU A 159 15.96 29.62 -73.77
N LEU A 160 14.87 29.77 -74.52
CA LEU A 160 13.63 29.02 -74.28
C LEU A 160 13.80 27.54 -74.63
N GLU A 161 14.45 27.22 -75.76
CA GLU A 161 14.76 25.83 -76.12
C GLU A 161 15.73 25.18 -75.14
N GLN A 162 16.73 25.91 -74.64
CA GLN A 162 17.63 25.44 -73.58
C GLN A 162 16.90 25.14 -72.27
N THR A 163 15.76 25.78 -72.00
CA THR A 163 14.99 25.53 -70.77
C THR A 163 14.09 24.29 -70.87
N LYS A 164 13.78 23.83 -72.08
CA LYS A 164 12.96 22.62 -72.34
C LYS A 164 13.77 21.31 -72.27
N GLN A 165 15.09 21.39 -72.46
CA GLN A 165 16.03 20.27 -72.31
C GLN A 165 16.28 19.94 -70.84
#